data_AF-A0A182EYW4-F1
#
_entry.id   AF-A0A182EYW4-F1
#
_cell.length_a   1.000
_cell.length_b   1.000
_cell.length_c   1.000
_cell.angle_alpha   90.00
_cell.angle_beta   90.00
_cell.angle_gamma   90.00
#
_symmetry.space_group_name_H-M   'P 1'
#
loop_
_entity.id
_entity.type
_entity.pdbx_description
1 polymer ?
#
loop_
_entity_poly.entity_id
_entity_poly.type
_entity_poly.pdbx_seq_one_letter_code
_entity_poly.pdbx_strand_id
1 'polypeptide(L)'
;QQDHPFPNDFINLPVVQRIKIINSYERKILTALNCDINFPLSYRFLRRYSRAGGMDMPTLTMARYVLETSLLFYEFISVPDSLMAAAALLLSMRMLRVGDWTTKLIKYSGYKLEHVEPLMWRLNHMMKMRSKVYPACISIEEKYSHP
;
A
#
# COMPACT_ATOMS: atom_id res chain seq x y z
N GLN A 1 18.10 1.37 13.79
CA GLN A 1 17.67 0.54 12.64
C GLN A 1 17.40 -0.84 13.18
N GLN A 2 16.23 -1.40 12.93
CA GLN A 2 15.97 -2.80 13.27
C GLN A 2 16.65 -3.64 12.19
N ASP A 3 17.54 -4.55 12.59
CA ASP A 3 18.21 -5.43 11.64
C ASP A 3 17.20 -6.29 10.89
N HIS A 4 17.56 -6.67 9.67
CA HIS A 4 16.72 -7.56 8.87
C HIS A 4 16.63 -8.94 9.53
N PRO A 5 15.46 -9.59 9.52
CA PRO A 5 15.30 -10.90 10.14
C PRO A 5 16.21 -11.93 9.45
N PHE A 6 16.84 -12.80 10.25
CA PHE A 6 17.60 -13.94 9.77
C PHE A 6 16.65 -15.07 9.34
N PRO A 7 17.12 -16.05 8.54
CA PRO A 7 16.33 -17.24 8.22
C PRO A 7 15.77 -17.95 9.45
N ASN A 8 16.46 -17.87 10.60
CA ASN A 8 15.99 -18.45 11.85
C ASN A 8 14.80 -17.73 12.48
N ASP A 9 14.48 -16.49 12.09
CA ASP A 9 13.35 -15.73 12.65
C ASP A 9 12.00 -16.13 12.02
N PHE A 10 12.01 -16.90 10.92
CA PHE A 10 10.81 -17.42 10.26
C PHE A 10 10.28 -18.66 10.98
N ILE A 11 9.65 -18.44 12.14
CA ILE A 11 9.22 -19.49 13.07
C ILE A 11 8.18 -20.47 12.52
N ASN A 12 7.47 -20.09 11.44
CA ASN A 12 6.45 -20.92 10.80
C ASN A 12 7.01 -22.16 10.08
N LEU A 13 8.34 -22.30 10.00
CA LEU A 13 9.01 -23.42 9.33
C LEU A 13 9.73 -24.35 10.33
N PRO A 14 9.81 -25.68 10.05
CA PRO A 14 10.53 -26.63 10.91
C PRO A 14 12.00 -26.25 11.09
N VAL A 15 12.47 -26.15 12.34
CA VAL A 15 13.81 -25.64 12.71
C VAL A 15 14.94 -26.33 11.92
N VAL A 16 14.89 -27.65 11.83
CA VAL A 16 15.95 -28.48 11.21
C VAL A 16 16.17 -28.15 9.74
N GLN A 17 15.12 -27.78 9.01
CA GLN A 17 15.16 -27.54 7.56
C GLN A 17 14.92 -26.08 7.18
N ARG A 18 14.64 -25.21 8.15
CA ARG A 18 14.24 -23.82 7.97
C ARG A 18 15.16 -23.05 7.03
N ILE A 19 16.46 -23.04 7.32
CA ILE A 19 17.46 -22.35 6.50
C ILE A 19 17.47 -22.89 5.07
N LYS A 20 17.45 -24.22 4.90
CA LYS A 20 17.47 -24.88 3.60
C LYS A 20 16.22 -24.53 2.78
N ILE A 21 15.05 -24.52 3.41
CA ILE A 21 13.77 -24.17 2.79
C ILE A 21 13.76 -22.72 2.36
N ILE A 22 14.14 -21.79 3.25
CA ILE A 22 14.16 -20.35 2.97
C ILE A 22 15.12 -20.03 1.83
N ASN A 23 16.36 -20.53 1.90
CA ASN A 23 17.35 -20.30 0.85
C ASN A 23 16.92 -20.89 -0.50
N SER A 24 16.18 -22.01 -0.49
CA SER A 24 15.63 -22.60 -1.71
C SER A 24 14.56 -21.69 -2.33
N TYR A 25 13.62 -21.18 -1.53
CA TYR A 25 12.58 -20.27 -2.02
C TYR A 25 13.12 -18.90 -2.41
N GLU A 26 14.05 -18.35 -1.64
CA GLU A 26 14.73 -17.10 -1.97
C GLU A 26 15.38 -17.18 -3.35
N ARG A 27 16.18 -18.23 -3.61
CA ARG A 27 16.78 -18.46 -4.93
C ARG A 27 15.74 -18.58 -6.02
N LYS A 28 14.66 -19.35 -5.80
CA LYS A 28 13.57 -19.49 -6.77
C LYS A 28 12.93 -18.16 -7.12
N ILE A 29 12.63 -17.32 -6.13
CA ILE A 29 12.01 -16.00 -6.32
C ILE A 29 12.97 -15.08 -7.08
N LEU A 30 14.23 -14.98 -6.63
CA LEU A 30 15.23 -14.14 -7.28
C LEU A 30 15.51 -14.57 -8.73
N THR A 31 15.60 -15.88 -8.99
CA THR A 31 15.75 -16.40 -10.35
C THR A 31 14.53 -16.08 -11.21
N ALA A 32 13.31 -16.24 -10.69
CA ALA A 32 12.09 -15.92 -11.44
C ALA A 32 11.99 -14.43 -11.81
N LEU A 33 12.56 -13.55 -10.99
CA LEU A 33 12.60 -12.11 -11.22
C LEU A 33 13.85 -11.65 -11.99
N ASN A 34 14.75 -12.56 -12.40
CA ASN A 34 16.07 -12.22 -12.97
C ASN A 34 16.87 -11.26 -12.08
N CYS A 35 16.73 -11.39 -10.76
CA CYS A 35 17.29 -10.49 -9.75
C CYS A 35 16.85 -9.01 -9.89
N ASP A 36 15.84 -8.70 -10.70
CA ASP A 36 15.24 -7.36 -10.73
C ASP A 36 14.20 -7.23 -9.63
N ILE A 37 14.63 -6.66 -8.50
CA ILE A 37 13.80 -6.41 -7.32
C ILE A 37 13.40 -4.94 -7.20
N ASN A 38 13.68 -4.13 -8.22
CA ASN A 38 13.46 -2.69 -8.20
C ASN A 38 12.04 -2.35 -8.63
N PHE A 39 11.07 -2.66 -7.77
CA PHE A 39 9.67 -2.32 -8.03
C PHE A 39 9.31 -0.95 -7.44
N PRO A 40 8.60 -0.10 -8.20
CA PRO A 40 7.97 1.06 -7.61
C PRO A 40 6.95 0.60 -6.57
N LEU A 41 6.82 1.36 -5.47
CA LEU A 41 5.83 1.07 -4.42
C LEU A 41 4.88 2.25 -4.33
N SER A 42 3.58 1.96 -4.31
CA SER A 42 2.53 2.96 -4.10
C SER A 42 2.81 3.85 -2.87
N TYR A 43 3.33 3.26 -1.79
CA TYR A 43 3.78 4.01 -0.61
C TYR A 43 4.81 5.12 -0.91
N ARG A 44 5.78 4.87 -1.80
CA ARG A 44 6.81 5.85 -2.16
C ARG A 44 6.19 7.03 -2.93
N PHE A 45 5.27 6.76 -3.87
CA PHE A 45 4.51 7.79 -4.56
C PHE A 45 3.63 8.58 -3.61
N LEU A 46 2.93 7.91 -2.69
CA LEU A 46 2.07 8.55 -1.72
C LEU A 46 2.85 9.57 -0.87
N ARG A 47 4.03 9.21 -0.37
CA ARG A 47 4.90 10.14 0.36
C ARG A 47 5.29 11.35 -0.48
N ARG A 48 5.59 11.15 -1.77
CA ARG A 48 5.92 12.24 -2.69
C ARG A 48 4.72 13.17 -2.90
N TYR A 49 3.53 12.62 -3.14
CA TYR A 49 2.32 13.41 -3.38
C TYR A 49 1.86 14.15 -2.14
N SER A 50 1.88 13.49 -0.98
CA SER A 50 1.58 14.12 0.32
C SER A 50 2.52 15.31 0.59
N ARG A 51 3.84 15.13 0.37
CA ARG A 51 4.81 16.23 0.52
C ARG A 51 4.56 17.38 -0.47
N ALA A 52 4.28 17.06 -1.73
CA ALA A 52 4.02 18.06 -2.76
C ALA A 52 2.71 18.83 -2.53
N GLY A 53 1.69 18.15 -2.00
CA GLY A 53 0.40 18.71 -1.64
C GLY A 53 0.38 19.44 -0.30
N GLY A 54 1.41 19.29 0.53
CA GLY A 54 1.44 19.85 1.89
C GLY A 54 0.46 19.15 2.84
N MET A 55 0.26 17.85 2.67
CA MET A 55 -0.67 17.06 3.48
C MET A 55 -0.10 16.81 4.87
N ASP A 56 -0.96 16.88 5.87
CA ASP A 56 -0.62 16.60 7.26
C ASP A 56 -0.44 15.08 7.50
N MET A 57 0.11 14.75 8.67
CA MET A 57 0.37 13.35 9.04
C MET A 57 -0.92 12.53 9.14
N PRO A 58 -2.04 13.02 9.72
CA PRO A 58 -3.31 12.31 9.71
C PRO A 58 -3.79 11.92 8.30
N THR A 59 -3.77 12.84 7.33
CA THR A 59 -4.16 12.54 5.94
C THR A 59 -3.25 11.50 5.31
N LEU A 60 -1.94 11.59 5.56
CA LEU A 60 -0.97 10.61 5.08
C LEU A 60 -1.17 9.23 5.72
N THR A 61 -1.43 9.16 7.03
CA THR A 61 -1.71 7.92 7.75
C THR A 61 -2.99 7.25 7.24
N MET A 62 -4.05 8.03 7.03
CA MET A 62 -5.29 7.51 6.44
C MET A 62 -5.06 6.95 5.03
N ALA A 63 -4.26 7.64 4.21
CA ALA A 63 -3.96 7.16 2.86
C ALA A 63 -3.10 5.88 2.86
N ARG A 64 -2.19 5.74 3.83
CA ARG A 64 -1.42 4.49 4.03
C ARG A 64 -2.33 3.34 4.43
N TYR A 65 -3.28 3.59 5.33
CA TYR A 65 -4.27 2.61 5.73
C TYR A 65 -5.08 2.09 4.53
N VAL A 66 -5.55 3.00 3.66
CA VAL A 66 -6.25 2.62 2.42
C VAL A 66 -5.35 1.79 1.50
N LEU A 67 -4.10 2.20 1.26
CA LEU A 67 -3.17 1.46 0.41
C LEU A 67 -2.88 0.06 0.97
N GLU A 68 -2.60 -0.03 2.26
CA GLU A 68 -2.27 -1.31 2.89
C GLU A 68 -3.48 -2.26 2.85
N THR A 69 -4.68 -1.73 3.10
CA THR A 69 -5.93 -2.50 2.98
C THR A 69 -6.15 -2.98 1.55
N SER A 70 -5.78 -2.20 0.53
CA SER A 70 -5.94 -2.59 -0.88
C SER A 70 -5.11 -3.80 -1.29
N LEU A 71 -4.04 -4.14 -0.55
CA LEU A 71 -3.23 -5.33 -0.81
C LEU A 71 -3.99 -6.64 -0.54
N LEU A 72 -5.09 -6.60 0.22
CA LEU A 72 -5.97 -7.76 0.42
C LEU A 72 -6.83 -8.07 -0.80
N PHE A 73 -6.96 -7.12 -1.74
CA PHE A 73 -7.91 -7.19 -2.85
C PHE A 73 -7.19 -7.39 -4.18
N TYR A 74 -7.34 -8.59 -4.74
CA TYR A 74 -6.68 -8.98 -6.00
C TYR A 74 -7.08 -8.10 -7.19
N GLU A 75 -8.27 -7.49 -7.18
CA GLU A 75 -8.77 -6.62 -8.25
C GLU A 75 -7.91 -5.37 -8.53
N PHE A 76 -6.99 -5.01 -7.62
CA PHE A 76 -6.10 -3.86 -7.77
C PHE A 76 -4.70 -4.23 -8.29
N ILE A 77 -4.39 -5.51 -8.51
CA ILE A 77 -3.05 -5.96 -8.91
C ILE A 77 -2.57 -5.34 -10.24
N SER A 78 -3.49 -5.05 -11.16
CA SER A 78 -3.18 -4.46 -12.46
C SER A 78 -3.14 -2.93 -12.45
N VAL A 79 -3.40 -2.30 -11.29
CA VAL A 79 -3.44 -0.84 -11.19
C VAL A 79 -2.03 -0.30 -10.96
N PRO A 80 -1.58 0.73 -11.71
CA PRO A 80 -0.28 1.34 -11.47
C PRO A 80 -0.15 1.88 -10.04
N ASP A 81 0.99 1.61 -9.39
CA ASP A 81 1.29 2.08 -8.03
C ASP A 81 1.15 3.60 -7.84
N SER A 82 1.50 4.38 -8.87
CA SER A 82 1.33 5.83 -8.88
C SER A 82 -0.14 6.24 -8.83
N LEU A 83 -1.01 5.53 -9.56
CA LEU A 83 -2.44 5.80 -9.57
C LEU A 83 -3.10 5.34 -8.27
N MET A 84 -2.70 4.18 -7.73
CA MET A 84 -3.12 3.71 -6.40
C MET A 84 -2.81 4.75 -5.32
N ALA A 85 -1.59 5.30 -5.33
CA ALA A 85 -1.18 6.33 -4.39
C ALA A 85 -2.00 7.62 -4.52
N ALA A 86 -2.27 8.06 -5.75
CA ALA A 86 -3.09 9.25 -6.00
C ALA A 86 -4.54 9.05 -5.53
N ALA A 87 -5.14 7.90 -5.82
CA ALA A 87 -6.51 7.58 -5.43
C ALA A 87 -6.69 7.41 -3.92
N ALA A 88 -5.75 6.74 -3.25
CA ALA A 88 -5.75 6.61 -1.79
C ALA A 88 -5.59 7.97 -1.09
N LEU A 89 -4.74 8.85 -1.64
CA LEU A 89 -4.59 10.21 -1.14
C LEU A 89 -5.87 11.03 -1.31
N LEU A 90 -6.46 11.00 -2.52
CA LEU A 90 -7.72 11.69 -2.79
C LEU A 90 -8.84 11.20 -1.88
N LEU A 91 -8.97 9.87 -1.68
CA LEU A 91 -9.96 9.31 -0.75
C LEU A 91 -9.79 9.89 0.66
N SER A 92 -8.55 9.92 1.14
CA SER A 92 -8.23 10.39 2.49
C SER A 92 -8.52 11.88 2.66
N MET A 93 -8.18 12.69 1.66
CA MET A 93 -8.53 14.12 1.60
C MET A 93 -10.05 14.30 1.68
N ARG A 94 -10.84 13.52 0.94
CA ARG A 94 -12.31 13.59 0.98
C ARG A 94 -12.89 13.15 2.33
N MET A 95 -12.36 12.06 2.91
CA MET A 95 -12.83 11.55 4.21
C MET A 95 -12.55 12.52 5.36
N LEU A 96 -11.39 13.18 5.34
CA LEU A 96 -11.00 14.15 6.36
C LEU A 96 -11.41 15.60 6.02
N ARG A 97 -12.06 15.80 4.86
CA ARG A 97 -12.47 17.13 4.35
C ARG A 97 -11.30 18.12 4.24
N VAL A 98 -10.15 17.63 3.77
CA VAL A 98 -8.91 18.39 3.64
C VAL A 98 -8.66 18.75 2.17
N GLY A 99 -8.94 20.01 1.82
CA GLY A 99 -8.60 20.59 0.52
C GLY A 99 -9.18 19.88 -0.70
N ASP A 100 -8.76 20.32 -1.88
CA ASP A 100 -9.15 19.76 -3.17
C ASP A 100 -7.93 19.26 -3.96
N TRP A 101 -8.19 18.56 -5.08
CA TRP A 101 -7.14 18.09 -5.97
C TRP A 101 -6.49 19.26 -6.75
N THR A 102 -5.49 19.88 -6.12
CA THR A 102 -4.85 21.12 -6.61
C THR A 102 -3.98 20.93 -7.86
N THR A 103 -3.68 22.04 -8.56
CA THR A 103 -2.71 22.08 -9.68
C THR A 103 -1.33 21.54 -9.30
N LYS A 104 -0.91 21.69 -8.03
CA LYS A 104 0.34 21.07 -7.54
C LYS A 104 0.24 19.55 -7.58
N LEU A 105 -0.85 18.98 -7.07
CA LEU A 105 -1.06 17.53 -7.10
C LEU A 105 -1.14 17.00 -8.54
N ILE A 106 -1.81 17.71 -9.44
CA ILE A 106 -1.83 17.38 -10.88
C ILE A 106 -0.41 17.39 -11.45
N LYS A 107 0.37 18.44 -11.20
CA LYS A 107 1.75 18.57 -11.71
C LYS A 107 2.68 17.45 -11.21
N TYR A 108 2.61 17.10 -9.93
CA TYR A 108 3.54 16.13 -9.33
C TYR A 108 3.10 14.66 -9.47
N SER A 109 1.80 14.41 -9.62
CA SER A 109 1.27 13.06 -9.86
C SER A 109 1.15 12.71 -11.34
N GLY A 110 0.96 13.71 -12.20
CA GLY A 110 0.61 13.52 -13.62
C GLY A 110 -0.87 13.20 -13.84
N TYR A 111 -1.69 13.11 -12.78
CA TYR A 111 -3.10 12.75 -12.89
C TYR A 111 -4.02 13.94 -12.61
N LYS A 112 -4.96 14.16 -13.52
CA LYS A 112 -6.13 15.01 -13.30
C LYS A 112 -7.14 14.30 -12.41
N LEU A 113 -8.03 15.06 -11.78
CA LEU A 113 -9.07 14.53 -10.90
C LEU A 113 -9.90 13.43 -11.58
N GLU A 114 -10.32 13.66 -12.83
CA GLU A 114 -11.11 12.73 -13.66
C GLU A 114 -10.45 11.35 -13.85
N HIS A 115 -9.12 11.28 -13.81
CA HIS A 115 -8.39 10.00 -13.92
C HIS A 115 -8.31 9.25 -12.58
N VAL A 116 -8.32 9.99 -11.46
CA VAL A 116 -8.12 9.44 -10.11
C VAL A 116 -9.43 9.04 -9.45
N GLU A 117 -10.47 9.84 -9.68
CA GLU A 117 -11.77 9.71 -9.03
C GLU A 117 -12.45 8.34 -9.21
N PRO A 118 -12.44 7.70 -10.41
CA PRO A 118 -13.03 6.37 -10.56
C PRO A 118 -12.38 5.31 -9.66
N LEU A 119 -11.04 5.33 -9.53
CA LEU A 119 -10.33 4.41 -8.65
C LEU A 119 -10.56 4.76 -7.17
N MET A 120 -10.64 6.04 -6.83
CA MET A 120 -10.96 6.49 -5.48
C MET A 120 -12.31 5.93 -5.01
N TRP A 121 -13.33 5.91 -5.87
CA TRP A 121 -14.62 5.30 -5.55
C TRP A 121 -14.54 3.78 -5.37
N ARG A 122 -13.75 3.08 -6.19
CA ARG A 122 -13.48 1.64 -6.00
C ARG A 122 -12.80 1.37 -4.65
N LEU A 123 -11.81 2.18 -4.28
CA LEU A 123 -11.16 2.10 -2.96
C LEU A 123 -12.15 2.39 -1.83
N ASN A 124 -13.03 3.38 -1.97
CA ASN A 124 -14.06 3.67 -0.97
C ASN A 124 -15.03 2.48 -0.78
N HIS A 125 -15.48 1.88 -1.89
CA HIS A 125 -16.30 0.68 -1.85
C HIS A 125 -15.58 -0.49 -1.15
N MET A 126 -14.31 -0.73 -1.51
CA MET A 126 -13.45 -1.70 -0.86
C MET A 126 -13.39 -1.48 0.66
N MET A 127 -13.17 -0.23 1.12
CA MET A 127 -13.11 0.08 2.56
C MET A 127 -14.41 -0.32 3.29
N LYS A 128 -15.57 -0.17 2.64
CA LYS A 128 -16.88 -0.58 3.20
C LYS A 128 -17.10 -2.09 3.17
N MET A 129 -16.57 -2.77 2.17
CA MET A 129 -16.76 -4.22 2.00
C MET A 129 -15.71 -5.07 2.71
N ARG A 130 -14.58 -4.47 3.11
CA ARG A 130 -13.45 -5.16 3.75
C ARG A 130 -13.84 -6.11 4.88
N SER A 131 -14.65 -5.67 5.85
CA SER A 131 -15.08 -6.53 6.96
C SER A 131 -16.04 -7.65 6.55
N LYS A 132 -16.75 -7.50 5.43
CA LYS A 132 -17.66 -8.53 4.90
C LYS A 132 -16.93 -9.57 4.06
N VAL A 133 -15.98 -9.12 3.25
CA VAL A 133 -15.21 -9.98 2.33
C VAL A 133 -14.11 -10.74 3.09
N TYR A 134 -13.42 -10.05 4.00
CA TYR A 134 -12.29 -10.61 4.76
C TYR A 134 -12.46 -10.41 6.27
N PRO A 135 -13.46 -11.06 6.91
CA PRO A 135 -13.76 -10.86 8.33
C PRO A 135 -12.61 -11.26 9.26
N ALA A 136 -11.77 -12.21 8.86
CA ALA A 136 -10.62 -12.68 9.66
C ALA A 136 -9.35 -11.82 9.46
N CYS A 137 -9.30 -10.95 8.45
CA CYS A 137 -8.11 -10.15 8.14
C CYS A 137 -8.15 -8.79 8.83
N ILE A 138 -8.10 -8.79 10.16
CA ILE A 138 -8.22 -7.58 11.00
C ILE A 138 -6.89 -6.90 11.32
N SER A 139 -5.75 -7.56 11.08
CA SER A 139 -4.41 -7.10 11.49
C SER A 139 -4.05 -5.70 10.98
N ILE A 140 -4.50 -5.33 9.77
CA ILE A 140 -4.29 -3.98 9.23
C ILE A 140 -5.15 -2.96 9.99
N GLU A 141 -6.39 -3.28 10.32
CA GLU A 141 -7.23 -2.37 11.12
C GLU A 141 -6.66 -2.18 12.52
N GLU A 142 -6.26 -3.26 13.19
CA GLU A 142 -5.61 -3.21 14.50
C GLU A 142 -4.35 -2.34 14.46
N LYS A 143 -3.48 -2.55 13.47
CA LYS A 143 -2.26 -1.76 13.27
C LYS A 143 -2.53 -0.24 13.21
N TYR A 144 -3.59 0.19 12.53
CA TYR A 144 -3.94 1.62 12.40
C TYR A 144 -4.93 2.12 13.46
N SER A 145 -5.39 1.26 14.37
CA SER A 145 -6.25 1.64 15.50
C SER A 145 -5.47 2.23 16.68
N HIS A 146 -4.14 2.04 16.70
CA HIS A 146 -3.28 2.57 17.75
C HIS A 146 -2.93 4.05 17.51
N PRO A 147 -2.80 4.86 18.59
CA PRO A 147 -2.46 6.29 18.50
C PRO A 147 -1.11 6.60 17.85
#